data_AF-K9SWZ3-F1
#
_entry.id   AF-K9SWZ3-F1
#
_cell.length_a   1.000
_cell.length_b   1.000
_cell.length_c   1.000
_cell.angle_alpha   90.00
_cell.angle_beta   90.00
_cell.angle_gamma   90.00
#
_symmetry.space_group_name_H-M   'P 1'
#
loop_
_entity.id
_entity.type
_entity.pdbx_description
1 polymer ?
#
loop_
_entity_poly.entity_id
_entity_poly.type
_entity_poly.pdbx_seq_one_letter_code
_entity_poly.pdbx_strand_id
1 'polypeptide(L)'
;MNKNIFTNLLQQFTKLLDLLSENDIQDIINGKKYFTIGSVVEKDKALAKKEINIDKVASTNLIKLEELLQKTHSRSEAEELLKNSKKTDLQKLAKVLDIPIQSRDNINKIKEKIIESTIGFKLRSQAIRNSDS
;
A
#
# COMPACT_ATOMS: atom_id res chain seq x y z
N MET A 1 29.43 -13.67 -5.75
CA MET A 1 28.01 -13.81 -5.32
C MET A 1 27.96 -14.84 -4.21
N ASN A 2 27.40 -14.52 -3.05
CA ASN A 2 27.39 -15.45 -1.91
C ASN A 2 26.41 -16.60 -2.23
N LYS A 3 26.92 -17.80 -2.52
CA LYS A 3 26.13 -18.97 -2.98
C LYS A 3 24.92 -19.23 -2.07
N ASN A 4 25.09 -19.07 -0.77
CA ASN A 4 24.04 -19.30 0.21
C ASN A 4 22.85 -18.33 0.07
N ILE A 5 23.10 -17.07 -0.30
CA ILE A 5 22.03 -16.08 -0.51
C ILE A 5 21.21 -16.44 -1.74
N PHE A 6 21.89 -16.81 -2.82
CA PHE A 6 21.23 -17.16 -4.08
C PHE A 6 20.36 -18.41 -3.94
N THR A 7 20.88 -19.46 -3.30
CA THR A 7 20.11 -20.69 -3.07
C THR A 7 18.89 -20.43 -2.18
N ASN A 8 19.03 -19.58 -1.16
CA ASN A 8 17.94 -19.23 -0.28
C ASN A 8 16.84 -18.42 -1.01
N LEU A 9 17.22 -17.44 -1.83
CA LEU A 9 16.29 -16.67 -2.66
C LEU A 9 15.52 -17.58 -3.62
N LEU A 10 16.20 -18.53 -4.26
CA LEU A 10 15.56 -19.47 -5.18
C LEU A 10 14.54 -20.36 -4.46
N GLN A 11 14.88 -20.85 -3.26
CA GLN A 11 13.95 -21.64 -2.44
C GLN A 11 12.74 -20.84 -1.96
N GLN A 12 12.91 -19.56 -1.63
CA GLN A 12 11.78 -18.70 -1.28
C GLN A 12 10.88 -18.45 -2.50
N PHE A 13 11.49 -18.24 -3.67
CA PHE A 13 10.77 -18.04 -4.92
C PHE A 13 9.94 -19.27 -5.29
N THR A 14 10.51 -20.48 -5.23
CA THR A 14 9.77 -21.71 -5.55
C THR A 14 8.58 -21.94 -4.63
N LYS A 15 8.76 -21.73 -3.32
CA LYS A 15 7.65 -21.82 -2.35
C LYS A 15 6.54 -20.81 -2.64
N LEU A 16 6.92 -19.64 -3.12
CA LEU A 16 5.97 -18.59 -3.47
C LEU A 16 5.18 -18.98 -4.72
N LEU A 17 5.83 -19.61 -5.71
CA LEU A 17 5.14 -20.18 -6.88
C LEU A 17 4.16 -21.28 -6.50
N ASP A 18 4.52 -22.16 -5.55
CA ASP A 18 3.65 -23.26 -5.09
C ASP A 18 2.36 -22.77 -4.41
N LEU A 19 2.35 -21.52 -3.93
CA LEU A 19 1.20 -20.91 -3.24
C LEU A 19 0.25 -20.17 -4.20
N LEU A 20 0.58 -20.09 -5.50
CA LEU A 20 -0.24 -19.36 -6.47
C LEU A 20 -1.40 -20.21 -6.95
N SER A 21 -2.60 -19.61 -6.94
CA SER A 21 -3.73 -20.19 -7.64
C SER A 21 -3.60 -20.01 -9.16
N GLU A 22 -4.32 -20.81 -9.94
CA GLU A 22 -4.36 -20.65 -11.41
C GLU A 22 -4.77 -19.24 -11.83
N ASN A 23 -5.68 -18.59 -11.08
CA ASN A 23 -6.07 -17.21 -11.33
C ASN A 23 -4.93 -16.21 -11.07
N ASP A 24 -4.11 -16.43 -10.05
CA ASP A 24 -2.94 -15.58 -9.77
C ASP A 24 -1.90 -15.70 -10.89
N ILE A 25 -1.69 -16.93 -11.40
CA ILE A 25 -0.79 -17.19 -12.53
C ILE A 25 -1.28 -16.43 -13.77
N GLN A 26 -2.58 -16.51 -14.08
CA GLN A 26 -3.18 -15.80 -15.21
C GLN A 26 -3.06 -14.28 -15.05
N ASP A 27 -3.28 -13.75 -13.86
CA ASP A 27 -3.12 -12.32 -13.60
C ASP A 27 -1.66 -11.86 -13.76
N ILE A 28 -0.68 -12.70 -13.42
CA ILE A 28 0.74 -12.40 -13.61
C ILE A 28 1.11 -12.42 -15.10
N ILE A 29 0.68 -13.44 -15.84
CA ILE A 29 0.91 -13.54 -17.30
C ILE A 29 0.31 -12.34 -18.02
N ASN A 30 -0.89 -11.90 -17.59
CA ASN A 30 -1.59 -10.75 -18.15
C ASN A 30 -1.05 -9.40 -17.65
N GLY A 31 0.04 -9.38 -16.87
CA GLY A 31 0.68 -8.17 -16.34
C GLY A 31 -0.16 -7.41 -15.31
N LYS A 32 -1.23 -8.02 -14.78
CA LYS A 32 -2.10 -7.43 -13.74
C LYS A 32 -1.50 -7.58 -12.34
N LYS A 33 -0.62 -8.57 -12.15
CA LYS A 33 0.09 -8.84 -10.90
C LYS A 33 1.59 -8.99 -11.17
N TYR A 34 2.40 -8.63 -10.18
CA TYR A 34 3.85 -8.75 -10.23
C TYR A 34 4.40 -9.12 -8.85
N PHE A 35 5.58 -9.75 -8.83
CA PHE A 35 6.29 -10.03 -7.59
C PHE A 35 7.18 -8.86 -7.21
N THR A 36 7.34 -8.63 -5.90
CA THR A 36 8.37 -7.74 -5.38
C THR A 36 9.20 -8.49 -4.35
N ILE A 37 10.52 -8.50 -4.56
CA ILE A 37 11.49 -9.03 -3.62
C ILE A 37 12.18 -7.83 -2.99
N GLY A 38 11.97 -7.64 -1.69
CA GLY A 38 12.62 -6.59 -0.90
C GLY A 38 13.45 -7.21 0.21
N SER A 39 14.60 -6.60 0.53
CA SER A 39 15.35 -6.93 1.73
C SER A 39 14.85 -6.06 2.88
N VAL A 40 14.40 -6.68 3.96
CA VAL A 40 14.13 -5.98 5.21
C VAL A 40 15.38 -6.11 6.06
N VAL A 41 16.13 -5.02 6.21
CA VAL A 41 17.25 -4.96 7.15
C VAL A 41 16.64 -4.72 8.53
N GLU A 42 16.16 -5.79 9.18
CA GLU A 42 15.70 -5.72 10.56
C GLU A 42 16.91 -5.47 11.47
N LYS A 43 16.98 -4.31 12.13
CA LYS A 43 17.85 -4.14 13.30
C LYS A 43 17.32 -5.07 14.39
N ASP A 44 18.17 -5.97 14.84
CA ASP A 44 17.89 -7.10 15.74
C ASP A 44 16.79 -6.86 16.77
N LYS A 45 15.82 -7.80 16.81
CA LYS A 45 15.39 -8.44 18.06
C LYS A 45 14.67 -9.76 17.79
N ALA A 46 15.40 -10.83 18.13
CA ALA A 46 14.95 -12.11 18.68
C ALA A 46 14.01 -13.01 17.83
N LEU A 47 14.52 -14.22 17.63
CA LEU A 47 13.87 -15.42 17.07
C LEU A 47 12.42 -15.61 17.52
N ALA A 48 11.52 -15.88 16.57
CA ALA A 48 10.54 -16.95 16.71
C ALA A 48 9.99 -17.34 15.34
N LYS A 49 9.97 -18.65 15.06
CA LYS A 49 9.21 -19.27 13.97
C LYS A 49 7.88 -18.53 13.77
N LYS A 50 7.67 -17.91 12.62
CA LYS A 50 6.36 -17.38 12.29
C LYS A 50 6.10 -17.59 10.81
N GLU A 51 5.11 -18.45 10.58
CA GLU A 51 4.43 -18.66 9.32
C GLU A 51 4.22 -17.32 8.60
N ILE A 52 4.35 -17.35 7.29
CA ILE A 52 4.13 -16.20 6.40
C ILE A 52 2.70 -15.72 6.63
N ASN A 53 2.57 -14.72 7.49
CA ASN A 53 1.28 -14.18 7.88
C ASN A 53 0.85 -13.18 6.80
N ILE A 54 -0.16 -13.58 6.00
CA ILE A 54 -0.67 -12.84 4.84
C ILE A 54 -1.15 -11.43 5.23
N ASP A 55 -1.52 -11.20 6.50
CA ASP A 55 -1.87 -9.87 7.00
C ASP A 55 -0.67 -8.91 7.01
N LYS A 56 0.57 -9.42 7.14
CA LYS A 56 1.79 -8.59 7.14
C LYS A 56 2.09 -8.03 5.75
N VAL A 57 1.70 -8.73 4.68
CA VAL A 57 1.85 -8.29 3.27
C VAL A 57 0.86 -7.17 2.92
N ALA A 58 -0.36 -7.24 3.44
CA ALA A 58 -1.37 -6.18 3.28
C ALA A 58 -0.91 -4.86 3.94
N SER A 59 -0.26 -4.91 5.10
CA SER A 59 0.30 -3.73 5.76
C SER A 59 1.41 -3.05 4.95
N THR A 60 2.26 -3.80 4.23
CA THR A 60 3.33 -3.22 3.40
C THR A 60 2.79 -2.44 2.21
N ASN A 61 1.69 -2.91 1.60
CA ASN A 61 1.03 -2.17 0.52
C ASN A 61 0.36 -0.88 1.01
N LEU A 62 -0.17 -0.88 2.24
CA LEU A 62 -0.78 0.31 2.84
C LEU A 62 0.26 1.39 3.19
N ILE A 63 1.45 0.99 3.68
CA ILE A 63 2.55 1.93 3.94
C ILE A 63 3.04 2.59 2.64
N LYS A 64 3.18 1.81 1.56
CA LYS A 64 3.53 2.38 0.24
C LYS A 64 2.45 3.33 -0.30
N LEU A 65 1.17 3.01 -0.07
CA LEU A 65 0.06 3.84 -0.49
C LEU A 65 0.02 5.16 0.29
N GLU A 66 0.33 5.13 1.59
CA GLU A 66 0.55 6.33 2.40
C GLU A 66 1.70 7.19 1.84
N GLU A 67 2.86 6.60 1.57
CA GLU A 67 3.99 7.34 1.01
C GLU A 67 3.66 7.99 -0.34
N LEU A 68 2.89 7.30 -1.18
CA LEU A 68 2.42 7.84 -2.46
C LEU A 68 1.42 8.99 -2.25
N LEU A 69 0.48 8.85 -1.31
CA LEU A 69 -0.46 9.93 -0.96
C LEU A 69 0.24 11.15 -0.36
N GLN A 70 1.33 10.98 0.40
CA GLN A 70 2.11 12.11 0.90
C GLN A 70 2.90 12.81 -0.20
N LYS A 71 3.21 12.13 -1.30
CA LYS A 71 3.94 12.69 -2.46
C LYS A 71 3.04 13.35 -3.49
N THR A 72 1.75 13.07 -3.51
CA THR A 72 0.83 13.75 -4.43
C THR A 72 0.71 15.24 -4.07
N HIS A 73 0.48 16.05 -5.11
CA HIS A 73 0.41 17.51 -5.02
C HIS A 73 -0.95 18.08 -5.42
N SER A 74 -1.85 17.24 -5.94
CA SER A 74 -3.18 17.63 -6.37
C SER A 74 -4.25 16.67 -5.88
N ARG A 75 -5.47 17.19 -5.75
CA ARG A 75 -6.65 16.39 -5.39
C ARG A 75 -6.95 15.33 -6.46
N SER A 76 -6.86 15.72 -7.73
CA SER A 76 -7.11 14.84 -8.87
C SER A 76 -6.20 13.60 -8.87
N GLU A 77 -4.92 13.79 -8.59
CA GLU A 77 -3.93 12.70 -8.54
C GLU A 77 -4.20 11.75 -7.37
N ALA A 78 -4.59 12.27 -6.20
CA ALA A 78 -4.98 11.44 -5.07
C ALA A 78 -6.30 10.68 -5.32
N GLU A 79 -7.24 11.27 -6.03
CA GLU A 79 -8.49 10.61 -6.43
C GLU A 79 -8.23 9.47 -7.43
N GLU A 80 -7.33 9.66 -8.40
CA GLU A 80 -6.89 8.59 -9.30
C GLU A 80 -6.20 7.45 -8.55
N LEU A 81 -5.30 7.78 -7.63
CA LEU A 81 -4.60 6.80 -6.79
C LEU A 81 -5.57 5.91 -6.00
N LEU A 82 -6.68 6.50 -5.52
CA LEU A 82 -7.70 5.82 -4.72
C LEU A 82 -8.88 5.30 -5.55
N LYS A 83 -8.89 5.50 -6.87
CA LYS A 83 -10.06 5.22 -7.75
C LYS A 83 -10.56 3.78 -7.61
N ASN A 84 -9.63 2.83 -7.68
CA ASN A 84 -9.93 1.39 -7.69
C ASN A 84 -9.87 0.73 -6.29
N SER A 85 -9.62 1.50 -5.23
CA SER A 85 -9.54 0.96 -3.87
C SER A 85 -10.90 0.50 -3.36
N LYS A 86 -10.96 -0.68 -2.73
CA LYS A 86 -12.20 -1.18 -2.08
C LYS A 86 -12.45 -0.43 -0.77
N LYS A 87 -13.70 -0.40 -0.32
CA LYS A 87 -14.09 0.21 0.96
C LYS A 87 -13.27 -0.35 2.13
N THR A 88 -13.05 -1.66 2.17
CA THR A 88 -12.24 -2.32 3.21
C THR A 88 -10.80 -1.84 3.25
N ASP A 89 -10.19 -1.59 2.09
CA ASP A 89 -8.79 -1.17 1.99
C ASP A 89 -8.64 0.29 2.40
N LEU A 90 -9.60 1.14 2.04
CA LEU A 90 -9.68 2.53 2.48
C LEU A 90 -9.90 2.63 4.00
N GLN A 91 -10.69 1.73 4.60
CA GLN A 91 -10.86 1.67 6.05
C GLN A 91 -9.56 1.28 6.76
N LYS A 92 -8.82 0.30 6.21
CA LYS A 92 -7.51 -0.07 6.73
C LYS A 92 -6.50 1.08 6.58
N LEU A 93 -6.49 1.76 5.44
CA LEU A 93 -5.64 2.92 5.19
C LEU A 93 -5.95 4.07 6.15
N ALA A 94 -7.24 4.39 6.36
CA ALA A 94 -7.66 5.40 7.33
C ALA A 94 -7.18 5.05 8.74
N LYS A 95 -7.19 3.78 9.13
CA LYS A 95 -6.67 3.33 10.42
C LYS A 95 -5.14 3.48 10.53
N VAL A 96 -4.40 3.26 9.44
CA VAL A 96 -2.95 3.47 9.41
C VAL A 96 -2.60 4.96 9.52
N LEU A 97 -3.38 5.81 8.83
CA LEU A 97 -3.22 7.27 8.82
C LEU A 97 -3.82 7.98 10.06
N ASP A 98 -4.35 7.22 11.02
CA ASP A 98 -5.06 7.73 12.21
C ASP A 98 -6.23 8.69 11.88
N ILE A 99 -6.96 8.39 10.80
CA ILE A 99 -8.09 9.19 10.32
C ILE A 99 -9.41 8.62 10.85
N PRO A 100 -10.22 9.41 11.58
CA PRO A 100 -11.49 8.96 12.13
C PRO A 100 -12.55 8.76 11.05
N ILE A 101 -12.95 7.51 10.87
CA ILE A 101 -14.00 7.09 9.94
C ILE A 101 -15.16 6.42 10.68
N GLN A 102 -16.39 6.68 10.23
CA GLN A 102 -17.58 6.00 10.76
C GLN A 102 -17.89 4.76 9.93
N SER A 103 -18.41 3.71 10.56
CA SER A 103 -18.80 2.47 9.86
C SER A 103 -19.83 2.72 8.74
N ARG A 104 -20.68 3.73 8.93
CA ARG A 104 -21.73 4.18 8.01
C ARG A 104 -21.21 5.05 6.86
N ASP A 105 -19.96 5.51 6.91
CA ASP A 105 -19.39 6.33 5.84
C ASP A 105 -19.35 5.52 4.53
N ASN A 106 -19.77 6.14 3.44
CA ASN A 106 -19.70 5.54 2.10
C ASN A 106 -18.27 5.66 1.53
N ILE A 107 -18.01 4.96 0.43
CA ILE A 107 -16.65 4.88 -0.13
C ILE A 107 -16.08 6.26 -0.51
N ASN A 108 -16.92 7.14 -1.07
CA ASN A 108 -16.52 8.48 -1.49
C ASN A 108 -16.16 9.35 -0.29
N LYS A 109 -16.98 9.32 0.77
CA LYS A 109 -16.75 10.08 2.00
C LYS A 109 -15.47 9.63 2.73
N ILE A 110 -15.14 8.34 2.66
CA ILE A 110 -13.87 7.82 3.20
C ILE A 110 -12.69 8.34 2.36
N LYS A 111 -12.79 8.33 1.02
CA LYS A 111 -11.74 8.90 0.14
C LYS A 111 -11.52 10.38 0.40
N GLU A 112 -12.59 11.16 0.51
CA GLU A 112 -12.50 12.59 0.82
C GLU A 112 -11.78 12.86 2.13
N LYS A 113 -12.13 12.13 3.20
CA LYS A 113 -11.45 12.25 4.50
C LYS A 113 -9.96 11.93 4.41
N ILE A 114 -9.61 10.88 3.67
CA ILE A 114 -8.20 10.49 3.45
C ILE A 114 -7.45 11.60 2.71
N ILE A 115 -8.00 12.09 1.60
CA ILE A 115 -7.39 13.14 0.79
C ILE A 115 -7.23 14.43 1.60
N GLU A 116 -8.27 14.85 2.31
CA GLU A 116 -8.27 16.08 3.11
C GLU A 116 -7.25 16.02 4.26
N SER A 117 -7.16 14.87 4.93
CA SER A 117 -6.22 14.69 6.05
C SER A 117 -4.76 14.56 5.59
N THR A 118 -4.52 14.05 4.37
CA THR A 118 -3.15 13.78 3.89
C THR A 118 -2.57 14.93 3.07
N ILE A 119 -3.36 15.55 2.19
CA ILE A 119 -2.90 16.62 1.29
C ILE A 119 -3.68 17.94 1.43
N GLY A 120 -4.71 18.00 2.28
CA GLY A 120 -5.53 19.20 2.46
C GLY A 120 -4.74 20.44 2.87
N PHE A 121 -3.66 20.28 3.65
CA PHE A 121 -2.77 21.41 3.99
C PHE A 121 -2.07 22.00 2.75
N LYS A 122 -1.63 21.15 1.82
CA LYS A 122 -0.98 21.56 0.57
C LYS A 122 -1.99 22.24 -0.36
N LEU A 123 -3.21 21.70 -0.43
CA LEU A 123 -4.29 22.27 -1.25
C LEU A 123 -4.69 23.67 -0.76
N ARG A 124 -4.81 23.86 0.56
CA ARG A 124 -5.08 25.19 1.15
C ARG A 124 -3.96 26.19 0.88
N SER A 125 -2.70 25.77 0.98
CA SER A 125 -1.56 26.64 0.69
C SER A 125 -1.52 27.09 -0.78
N GLN A 126 -1.88 26.21 -1.73
CA GLN A 126 -1.98 26.58 -3.15
C GLN A 126 -3.20 27.47 -3.44
N ALA A 127 -4.34 27.21 -2.80
CA ALA A 127 -5.55 28.01 -2.98
C ALA A 127 -5.36 29.47 -2.51
N ILE A 128 -4.66 29.69 -1.39
CA ILE A 128 -4.32 31.03 -0.90
C ILE A 128 -3.39 31.76 -1.87
N ARG A 129 -2.42 31.06 -2.47
CA ARG A 129 -1.47 31.66 -3.42
C ARG A 129 -2.10 32.06 -4.76
N ASN A 130 -3.23 31.44 -5.12
CA ASN A 130 -3.98 31.76 -6.34
C ASN A 130 -5.08 32.81 -6.12
N SER A 131 -5.46 33.13 -4.87
CA SER A 131 -6.47 34.17 -4.58
C SER A 131 -5.91 35.59 -4.50
N ASP A 132 -4.58 35.75 -4.49
CA ASP A 132 -3.89 37.05 -4.46
C ASP A 132 -3.33 37.46 -5.85
N SER A 133 -3.92 36.97 -6.96
CA SER A 133 -3.54 37.30 -8.35
C SER A 133 -4.71 37.82 -9.17
#